data_AF-A0A920T278-F1
#
_entry.id   AF-A0A920T278-F1
#
_cell.length_a   1.000
_cell.length_b   1.000
_cell.length_c   1.000
_cell.angle_alpha   90.00
_cell.angle_beta   90.00
_cell.angle_gamma   90.00
#
_symmetry.space_group_name_H-M   'P 1'
#
loop_
_entity.id
_entity.type
_entity.pdbx_description
1 polymer ?
#
loop_
_entity_poly.entity_id
_entity_poly.type
_entity_poly.pdbx_seq_one_letter_code
_entity_poly.pdbx_strand_id
1 'polypeptide(L)'
;MDKVFRYVSIFIFVFIVGCEKKSPAVNIYDSKEYKSLTRKELNVGESIWATACFRCHMYGTNGAVLLDEKAYWDSAASKGIDELYKSVWEGKKGENGEMPAKGFCNLCSEDEIRKSVLYLFDLAKKVQAANEEQSLNNEE
;
A
#
# COMPACT_ATOMS: atom_id res chain seq x y z
N MET A 1 27.48 48.76 -38.13
CA MET A 1 26.65 49.16 -36.98
C MET A 1 25.28 48.53 -37.12
N ASP A 2 25.20 47.33 -36.55
CA ASP A 2 24.11 46.87 -35.69
C ASP A 2 22.69 46.91 -36.24
N LYS A 3 22.17 45.72 -36.59
CA LYS A 3 21.21 45.02 -35.71
C LYS A 3 20.78 43.64 -36.27
N VAL A 4 21.08 42.62 -35.47
CA VAL A 4 20.26 41.42 -35.18
C VAL A 4 20.19 40.37 -36.31
N PHE A 5 21.13 39.43 -36.45
CA PHE A 5 21.43 38.29 -35.56
C PHE A 5 20.21 37.66 -34.87
N ARG A 6 19.55 36.70 -35.56
CA ARG A 6 18.94 35.46 -35.01
C ARG A 6 17.85 34.94 -35.94
N TYR A 7 18.25 34.21 -36.98
CA TYR A 7 17.34 33.36 -37.75
C TYR A 7 18.02 32.02 -38.10
N VAL A 8 18.68 31.40 -37.12
CA VAL A 8 19.09 29.99 -37.18
C VAL A 8 19.04 29.41 -35.77
N SER A 9 17.86 28.97 -35.33
CA SER A 9 17.69 27.95 -34.29
C SER A 9 16.25 27.49 -34.36
N ILE A 10 16.03 26.58 -35.30
CA ILE A 10 14.85 25.74 -35.33
C ILE A 10 14.81 25.00 -33.99
N PHE A 11 13.80 25.33 -33.20
CA PHE A 11 13.35 24.58 -32.04
C PHE A 11 13.14 23.11 -32.43
N ILE A 12 14.05 22.23 -32.02
CA ILE A 12 13.69 20.83 -31.75
C ILE A 12 14.41 20.43 -30.47
N PHE A 13 13.94 20.98 -29.36
CA PHE A 13 13.98 20.26 -28.11
C PHE A 13 12.99 19.10 -28.30
N VAL A 14 13.48 17.94 -28.75
CA VAL A 14 12.76 16.67 -28.54
C VAL A 14 12.82 16.44 -27.03
N PHE A 15 11.98 17.15 -26.28
CA PHE A 15 11.50 16.64 -25.01
C PHE A 15 10.71 15.40 -25.38
N ILE A 16 11.42 14.28 -25.35
CA ILE A 16 10.83 12.95 -25.27
C ILE A 16 10.08 12.98 -23.95
N VAL A 17 8.85 13.49 -23.98
CA VAL A 17 7.85 13.23 -22.95
C VAL A 17 7.64 11.72 -23.05
N GLY A 18 8.51 10.99 -22.35
CA GLY A 18 8.26 9.62 -21.99
C GLY A 18 6.95 9.65 -21.24
N CYS A 19 5.86 9.30 -21.92
CA CYS A 19 4.70 8.76 -21.26
C CYS A 19 5.16 7.45 -20.63
N GLU A 20 5.76 7.51 -19.45
CA GLU A 20 5.76 6.39 -18.54
C GLU A 20 4.29 6.21 -18.14
N LYS A 21 3.56 5.47 -18.99
CA LYS A 21 2.20 5.02 -18.67
C LYS A 21 2.36 4.12 -17.45
N LYS A 22 2.30 4.70 -16.25
CA LYS A 22 2.17 3.95 -15.00
C LYS A 22 1.03 2.98 -15.23
N SER A 23 1.34 1.68 -15.24
CA SER A 23 0.35 0.63 -15.46
C SER A 23 -0.83 0.84 -14.51
N PRO A 24 -2.07 0.61 -14.96
CA PRO A 24 -3.23 0.81 -14.11
C PRO A 24 -3.06 -0.01 -12.83
N ALA A 25 -3.42 0.60 -11.70
CA ALA A 25 -3.39 -0.08 -10.42
C ALA A 25 -4.25 -1.36 -10.49
N VAL A 26 -3.64 -2.49 -10.17
CA VAL A 26 -4.36 -3.77 -10.04
C VAL A 26 -4.79 -3.90 -8.59
N ASN A 27 -6.06 -4.24 -8.37
CA ASN A 27 -6.57 -4.52 -7.03
C ASN A 27 -5.70 -5.59 -6.36
N ILE A 28 -5.27 -5.36 -5.11
CA ILE A 28 -4.39 -6.29 -4.38
C ILE A 28 -4.96 -7.70 -4.37
N TYR A 29 -6.26 -7.86 -4.07
CA TYR A 29 -6.90 -9.17 -3.99
C TYR A 29 -6.93 -9.90 -5.33
N ASP A 30 -6.83 -9.17 -6.44
CA ASP A 30 -6.79 -9.73 -7.79
C ASP A 30 -5.39 -9.91 -8.34
N SER A 31 -4.39 -9.28 -7.72
CA SER A 31 -3.02 -9.28 -8.18
C SER A 31 -2.39 -10.67 -8.16
N LYS A 32 -1.54 -10.94 -9.15
CA LYS A 32 -0.76 -12.18 -9.20
C LYS A 32 0.10 -12.31 -7.94
N GLU A 33 0.74 -11.22 -7.52
CA GLU A 33 1.63 -11.19 -6.37
C GLU A 33 0.93 -11.67 -5.09
N TYR A 34 -0.22 -11.09 -4.75
CA TYR A 34 -1.02 -11.52 -3.60
C TYR A 34 -1.47 -12.98 -3.71
N LYS A 35 -2.01 -13.37 -4.89
CA LYS A 35 -2.49 -14.73 -5.13
C LYS A 35 -1.37 -15.79 -5.11
N SER A 36 -0.12 -15.39 -5.33
CA SER A 36 1.04 -16.29 -5.36
C SER A 36 1.87 -16.30 -4.08
N LEU A 37 1.43 -15.62 -3.02
CA LEU A 37 2.16 -15.59 -1.75
C LEU A 37 2.37 -17.00 -1.19
N THR A 38 3.63 -17.35 -0.99
CA THR A 38 4.01 -18.59 -0.33
C THR A 38 3.84 -18.47 1.18
N ARG A 39 3.74 -19.61 1.87
CA ARG A 39 3.76 -19.65 3.34
C ARG A 39 4.98 -18.93 3.92
N LYS A 40 6.15 -19.07 3.29
CA LYS A 40 7.37 -18.40 3.76
C LYS A 40 7.22 -16.88 3.71
N GLU A 41 6.63 -16.35 2.65
CA GLU A 41 6.42 -14.90 2.49
C GLU A 41 5.36 -14.38 3.45
N LEU A 42 4.28 -15.15 3.68
CA LEU A 42 3.29 -14.82 4.71
C LEU A 42 3.93 -14.77 6.09
N ASN A 43 4.80 -15.73 6.45
CA ASN A 43 5.50 -15.72 7.74
C ASN A 43 6.43 -14.50 7.90
N VAL A 44 7.08 -14.06 6.82
CA VAL A 44 7.88 -12.82 6.83
C VAL A 44 6.98 -11.61 7.09
N GLY A 45 5.89 -11.49 6.34
CA GLY A 45 4.94 -10.39 6.52
C GLY A 45 4.32 -10.37 7.91
N GLU A 46 3.92 -11.53 8.43
CA GLU A 46 3.40 -11.71 9.79
C GLU A 46 4.40 -11.28 10.86
N SER A 47 5.67 -11.64 10.71
CA SER A 47 6.73 -11.26 11.65
C SER A 47 6.88 -9.74 11.76
N ILE A 48 6.88 -9.04 10.62
CA ILE A 48 6.95 -7.57 10.61
C ILE A 48 5.66 -6.96 11.16
N TRP A 49 4.50 -7.51 10.78
CA TRP A 49 3.22 -7.09 11.33
C TRP A 49 3.23 -7.15 12.86
N ALA A 50 3.58 -8.31 13.42
CA ALA A 50 3.56 -8.56 14.86
C ALA A 50 4.52 -7.64 15.63
N THR A 51 5.68 -7.33 15.05
CA THR A 51 6.72 -6.53 15.72
C THR A 51 6.56 -5.02 15.57
N ALA A 52 5.92 -4.54 14.49
CA ALA A 52 5.88 -3.11 14.16
C ALA A 52 4.46 -2.55 13.97
N CYS A 53 3.62 -3.24 13.20
CA CYS A 53 2.37 -2.70 12.67
C CYS A 53 1.15 -2.98 13.57
N PHE A 54 1.13 -4.15 14.21
CA PHE A 54 0.03 -4.69 15.02
C PHE A 54 -0.51 -3.71 16.06
N ARG A 55 0.40 -3.06 16.80
CA ARG A 55 0.07 -2.15 17.90
C ARG A 55 -0.88 -1.01 17.53
N CYS A 56 -0.92 -0.61 16.25
CA CYS A 56 -1.82 0.43 15.79
C CYS A 56 -3.02 -0.17 15.07
N HIS A 57 -2.80 -1.02 14.07
CA HIS A 57 -3.86 -1.51 13.19
C HIS A 57 -4.78 -2.58 13.82
N MET A 58 -4.37 -3.22 14.91
CA MET A 58 -5.28 -4.10 15.67
C MET A 58 -6.24 -3.33 16.56
N TYR A 59 -5.82 -2.18 17.09
CA TYR A 59 -6.55 -1.48 18.15
C TYR A 59 -7.01 -0.07 17.75
N GLY A 60 -6.72 0.37 16.53
CA GLY A 60 -7.04 1.71 16.04
C GLY A 60 -6.20 2.82 16.67
N THR A 61 -5.11 2.47 17.34
CA THR A 61 -4.25 3.44 18.04
C THR A 61 -3.73 4.51 17.07
N ASN A 62 -3.75 5.77 17.50
CA ASN A 62 -3.34 6.93 16.70
C ASN A 62 -4.11 7.07 15.37
N GLY A 63 -5.38 6.65 15.33
CA GLY A 63 -6.23 6.78 14.14
C GLY A 63 -5.87 5.80 13.02
N ALA A 64 -5.16 4.72 13.35
CA ALA A 64 -4.94 3.62 12.41
C ALA A 64 -6.26 2.90 12.11
N VAL A 65 -6.39 2.40 10.88
CA VAL A 65 -7.60 1.69 10.47
C VAL A 65 -7.59 0.26 11.01
N LEU A 66 -8.71 -0.13 11.61
CA LEU A 66 -8.95 -1.47 12.15
C LEU A 66 -9.17 -2.50 11.04
N LEU A 67 -8.85 -3.77 11.31
CA LEU A 67 -8.92 -4.86 10.34
C LEU A 67 -10.33 -5.18 9.83
N ASP A 68 -11.35 -4.89 10.63
CA ASP A 68 -12.77 -5.15 10.34
C ASP A 68 -13.45 -4.02 9.54
N GLU A 69 -12.77 -2.89 9.30
CA GLU A 69 -13.27 -1.79 8.47
C GLU A 69 -13.25 -2.12 6.97
N LYS A 70 -14.11 -3.07 6.56
CA LYS A 70 -14.15 -3.66 5.21
C LYS A 70 -14.17 -2.62 4.09
N ALA A 71 -14.99 -1.57 4.22
CA ALA A 71 -15.10 -0.52 3.20
C ALA A 71 -13.77 0.22 2.96
N TYR A 72 -12.99 0.46 4.02
CA TYR A 72 -11.67 1.05 3.87
C TYR A 72 -10.71 0.09 3.16
N TRP A 73 -10.64 -1.17 3.61
CA TRP A 73 -9.71 -2.15 3.05
C TRP A 73 -9.99 -2.44 1.57
N ASP A 74 -11.26 -2.53 1.18
CA ASP A 74 -11.67 -2.69 -0.22
C ASP A 74 -11.24 -1.47 -1.08
N SER A 75 -11.45 -0.25 -0.57
CA SER A 75 -10.99 0.96 -1.24
C SER A 75 -9.46 1.05 -1.33
N ALA A 76 -8.75 0.71 -0.25
CA ALA A 76 -7.30 0.68 -0.21
C ALA A 76 -6.75 -0.34 -1.21
N ALA A 77 -7.30 -1.56 -1.24
CA ALA A 77 -6.88 -2.62 -2.15
C ALA A 77 -6.97 -2.19 -3.62
N SER A 78 -7.95 -1.37 -3.99
CA SER A 78 -8.12 -0.84 -5.36
C SER A 78 -6.98 0.07 -5.83
N LYS A 79 -6.23 0.67 -4.90
CA LYS A 79 -5.04 1.51 -5.20
C LYS A 79 -3.82 0.68 -5.61
N GLY A 80 -3.85 -0.61 -5.32
CA GLY A 80 -2.77 -1.54 -5.63
C GLY A 80 -1.60 -1.46 -4.65
N ILE A 81 -0.78 -2.52 -4.69
CA ILE A 81 0.29 -2.74 -3.71
C ILE A 81 1.40 -1.69 -3.78
N ASP A 82 1.74 -1.17 -4.96
CA ASP A 82 2.85 -0.21 -5.11
C ASP A 82 2.57 1.12 -4.40
N GLU A 83 1.34 1.63 -4.49
CA GLU A 83 0.95 2.87 -3.82
C GLU A 83 0.87 2.69 -2.30
N LEU A 84 0.34 1.55 -1.86
CA LEU A 84 0.18 1.26 -0.44
C LEU A 84 1.52 0.99 0.22
N TYR A 85 2.38 0.19 -0.41
CA TYR A 85 3.76 0.00 0.01
C TYR A 85 4.50 1.34 0.13
N LYS A 86 4.41 2.21 -0.89
CA LYS A 86 5.05 3.52 -0.85
C LYS A 86 4.54 4.38 0.31
N SER A 87 3.23 4.38 0.56
CA SER A 87 2.63 5.07 1.70
C SER A 87 3.19 4.57 3.04
N VAL A 88 3.41 3.26 3.18
CA VAL A 88 4.04 2.70 4.38
C VAL A 88 5.51 3.06 4.46
N TRP A 89 6.25 2.96 3.35
CA TRP A 89 7.68 3.22 3.29
C TRP A 89 8.02 4.67 3.66
N GLU A 90 7.31 5.63 3.07
CA GLU A 90 7.52 7.06 3.27
C GLU A 90 6.81 7.59 4.53
N GLY A 91 5.80 6.86 5.02
CA GLY A 91 4.86 7.37 6.00
C GLY A 91 3.75 8.18 5.34
N LYS A 92 2.62 8.33 6.03
CA LYS A 92 1.43 8.97 5.48
C LYS A 92 0.59 9.61 6.56
N LYS A 93 0.25 10.88 6.36
CA LYS A 93 -0.82 11.54 7.12
C LYS A 93 -2.18 11.09 6.59
N GLY A 94 -2.99 10.54 7.47
CA GLY A 94 -4.39 10.24 7.25
C GLY A 94 -5.28 11.34 7.82
N GLU A 95 -6.59 11.17 7.66
CA GLU A 95 -7.59 12.07 8.21
C GLU A 95 -7.60 12.05 9.75
N ASN A 96 -7.49 10.85 10.32
CA ASN A 96 -7.65 10.63 11.76
C ASN A 96 -6.31 10.42 12.50
N GLY A 97 -5.17 10.47 11.79
CA GLY A 97 -3.90 10.09 12.37
C GLY A 97 -2.74 10.09 11.38
N GLU A 98 -1.59 9.60 11.84
CA GLU A 98 -0.37 9.54 11.03
C GLU A 98 0.23 8.13 11.08
N MET A 99 0.43 7.55 9.88
CA MET A 99 1.22 6.34 9.72
C MET A 99 2.70 6.73 9.63
N PRO A 100 3.54 6.29 10.58
CA PRO A 100 4.96 6.61 10.59
C PRO A 100 5.69 5.92 9.43
N ALA A 101 6.78 6.53 8.97
CA ALA A 101 7.63 5.94 7.94
C ALA A 101 8.07 4.52 8.33
N LYS A 102 8.01 3.62 7.35
CA LYS A 102 8.28 2.18 7.47
C LYS A 102 7.44 1.46 8.53
N GLY A 103 6.32 2.02 8.96
CA GLY A 103 5.56 1.51 10.11
C GLY A 103 6.38 1.45 11.40
N PHE A 104 7.40 2.32 11.53
CA PHE A 104 8.46 2.28 12.56
C PHE A 104 9.42 1.08 12.52
N CYS A 105 9.38 0.22 11.49
CA CYS A 105 10.41 -0.79 11.31
C CYS A 105 11.65 -0.21 10.61
N ASN A 106 12.53 0.41 11.37
CA ASN A 106 13.71 1.08 10.83
C ASN A 106 14.75 0.14 10.20
N LEU A 107 14.72 -1.14 10.59
CA LEU A 107 15.65 -2.18 10.11
C LEU A 107 15.03 -3.09 9.03
N CYS A 108 13.75 -2.92 8.71
CA CYS A 108 13.11 -3.72 7.66
C CYS A 108 13.57 -3.27 6.27
N SER A 109 13.80 -4.25 5.40
CA SER A 109 13.95 -4.05 3.98
C SER A 109 12.63 -3.69 3.29
N GLU A 110 12.74 -3.17 2.07
CA GLU A 110 11.60 -2.86 1.20
C GLU A 110 10.71 -4.10 0.96
N ASP A 111 11.34 -5.24 0.69
CA ASP A 111 10.68 -6.51 0.44
C ASP A 111 9.92 -7.03 1.68
N GLU A 112 10.52 -6.92 2.87
CA GLU A 112 9.87 -7.30 4.13
C GLU A 112 8.65 -6.42 4.43
N ILE A 113 8.75 -5.11 4.21
CA ILE A 113 7.61 -4.20 4.40
C ILE A 113 6.52 -4.49 3.36
N ARG A 114 6.87 -4.71 2.09
CA ARG A 114 5.90 -5.07 1.05
C ARG A 114 5.15 -6.35 1.40
N LYS A 115 5.85 -7.38 1.89
CA LYS A 115 5.25 -8.63 2.38
C LYS A 115 4.35 -8.40 3.60
N SER A 116 4.75 -7.53 4.52
CA SER A 116 3.92 -7.13 5.67
C SER A 116 2.63 -6.44 5.23
N VAL A 117 2.70 -5.53 4.25
CA VAL A 117 1.51 -4.90 3.67
C VAL A 117 0.59 -5.95 3.07
N LEU A 118 1.11 -6.85 2.24
CA LEU A 118 0.30 -7.93 1.65
C LEU A 118 -0.31 -8.87 2.70
N TYR A 119 0.46 -9.24 3.73
CA TYR A 119 -0.04 -10.02 4.86
C TYR A 119 -1.16 -9.28 5.59
N LEU A 120 -1.05 -7.96 5.74
CA LEU A 120 -2.09 -7.16 6.40
C LEU A 120 -3.41 -7.18 5.62
N PHE A 121 -3.36 -7.12 4.28
CA PHE A 121 -4.55 -7.31 3.43
C PHE A 121 -5.14 -8.72 3.55
N ASP A 122 -4.29 -9.75 3.66
CA ASP A 122 -4.72 -11.13 3.90
C ASP A 122 -5.40 -11.30 5.26
N LEU A 123 -4.81 -10.73 6.31
CA LEU A 123 -5.33 -10.76 7.67
C LEU A 123 -6.66 -10.00 7.77
N ALA A 124 -6.77 -8.80 7.21
CA ALA A 124 -8.01 -8.03 7.20
C ALA A 124 -9.16 -8.83 6.56
N LYS A 125 -8.90 -9.44 5.40
CA LYS A 125 -9.88 -10.29 4.71
C LYS A 125 -10.33 -11.49 5.56
N LYS A 126 -9.41 -12.14 6.27
CA LYS A 126 -9.71 -13.26 7.18
C LYS A 126 -10.55 -12.82 8.39
N VAL A 127 -10.20 -11.68 9.01
CA VAL A 127 -10.96 -11.12 10.14
C VAL A 127 -12.39 -10.77 9.72
N GLN A 128 -12.55 -10.13 8.57
CA GLN A 128 -13.86 -9.76 8.04
C GLN A 128 -14.72 -11.00 7.77
N ALA A 129 -14.17 -12.03 7.11
CA ALA A 129 -14.89 -13.27 6.85
C ALA A 129 -15.30 -14.00 8.15
N ALA A 130 -14.42 -14.02 9.15
CA ALA A 130 -14.73 -14.62 10.45
C ALA A 130 -15.83 -13.85 11.19
N ASN A 131 -15.84 -12.52 11.13
CA ASN A 131 -16.88 -11.69 11.74
C ASN A 131 -18.23 -11.86 11.03
N GLU A 132 -18.23 -12.00 9.71
CA GLU A 132 -19.44 -12.33 8.93
C GLU A 132 -20.01 -13.69 9.36
N GLU A 133 -19.20 -14.74 9.44
CA GLU A 133 -19.63 -16.07 9.92
C GLU A 133 -20.17 -16.01 11.37
N GLN A 134 -19.49 -15.28 12.25
CA GLN A 134 -19.93 -15.10 13.63
C GLN A 134 -21.27 -14.36 13.72
N SER A 135 -21.54 -13.35 12.87
CA SER A 135 -22.83 -12.67 12.85
C SER A 135 -23.99 -13.60 12.48
N LEU A 136 -23.77 -14.48 11.49
CA LEU A 136 -24.77 -15.47 11.06
C LEU A 136 -25.09 -16.50 12.15
N ASN A 137 -24.08 -16.94 12.89
CA ASN A 137 -24.25 -17.95 13.95
C ASN A 137 -24.87 -17.40 15.26
N ASN A 138 -24.92 -16.08 15.45
CA ASN A 138 -25.52 -15.45 16.64
C ASN A 138 -26.98 -15.00 16.44
N GLU A 139 -27.51 -15.16 15.23
CA GLU A 139 -28.91 -14.84 14.87
C GLU A 139 -29.82 -16.09 14.88
N GLU A 140 -29.28 -17.28 15.21
CA GLU A 140 -29.99 -18.56 15.42
C GLU A 140 -30.20 -18.85 16.91
#